data_AF-A0A843XNX3-F1
#
_entry.id   AF-A0A843XNX3-F1
#
_cell.length_a   1.000
_cell.length_b   1.000
_cell.length_c   1.000
_cell.angle_alpha   90.00
_cell.angle_beta   90.00
_cell.angle_gamma   90.00
#
_symmetry.space_group_name_H-M   'P 1'
#
loop_
_entity.id
_entity.type
_entity.pdbx_description
1 polymer ?
#
loop_
_entity_poly.entity_id
_entity_poly.type
_entity_poly.pdbx_seq_one_letter_code
_entity_poly.pdbx_strand_id
1 'polypeptide(L)'
;MASSKGTNHQVSQIPSSQGSTNASNVPTSSKIRKSLGKFKGLETFKKIRAYNNAKLPVQIDMEFRRPFGENADGLVGEIARLVTLCASFDVSYWRDVPEDRKDKIYEKLLDKFELKVGDEVCNDIYIRKIIYEIAGRRYRDVRCTLYHHYQSYATDEERLQNPPQDINANEWAWLAMSERNKVNRSKQETVKDKLEELASQSCDSPVASIPEEVLSSVVGQRFGHIRGRGCGPRPPSKSVATAATITGLQSQVKDKEERMIQMEEIISKQREDLDKIQEKLDRQHEEMSSQLNEMVNKKFMDMIWDLDIGLDVYSKNLSYGIKFVRITYSDNIHYK
;
A
#
# COMPACT_ATOMS: atom_id res chain seq x y z
N MET A 1 -31.26 61.34 61.63
CA MET A 1 -31.51 61.71 60.21
C MET A 1 -30.74 60.72 59.34
N ALA A 2 -31.45 60.02 58.46
CA ALA A 2 -31.00 59.03 57.45
C ALA A 2 -29.98 57.94 57.89
N SER A 3 -30.53 56.91 58.56
CA SER A 3 -30.13 55.49 58.57
C SER A 3 -30.20 54.87 57.15
N SER A 4 -29.63 53.72 56.78
CA SER A 4 -28.73 52.71 57.36
C SER A 4 -28.79 51.49 56.41
N LYS A 5 -27.65 50.82 56.15
CA LYS A 5 -27.42 49.36 55.93
C LYS A 5 -28.27 48.63 54.85
N GLY A 6 -27.76 47.74 54.01
CA GLY A 6 -26.75 46.70 54.25
C GLY A 6 -27.44 45.33 54.41
N THR A 7 -27.09 44.39 53.51
CA THR A 7 -27.17 42.90 53.59
C THR A 7 -28.54 42.20 53.70
N ASN A 8 -28.81 41.17 52.88
CA ASN A 8 -28.58 39.72 53.16
C ASN A 8 -29.48 38.75 52.35
N HIS A 9 -29.03 37.48 52.25
CA HIS A 9 -29.56 36.33 51.47
C HIS A 9 -30.86 35.66 51.98
N GLN A 10 -31.58 34.95 51.07
CA GLN A 10 -32.16 33.57 51.21
C GLN A 10 -32.96 33.22 49.92
N VAL A 11 -32.71 32.12 49.19
CA VAL A 11 -33.28 30.73 49.30
C VAL A 11 -34.82 30.66 49.28
N SER A 12 -35.41 30.07 48.21
CA SER A 12 -36.39 28.95 48.27
C SER A 12 -37.30 28.77 47.03
N GLN A 13 -37.28 27.53 46.52
CA GLN A 13 -38.41 26.66 46.13
C GLN A 13 -39.31 26.88 44.89
N ILE A 14 -39.54 25.72 44.25
CA ILE A 14 -40.46 25.34 43.16
C ILE A 14 -41.89 25.14 43.73
N PRO A 15 -42.93 25.18 42.89
CA PRO A 15 -43.94 24.12 42.98
C PRO A 15 -44.35 23.52 41.62
N SER A 16 -44.73 22.25 41.68
CA SER A 16 -45.29 21.42 40.61
C SER A 16 -46.82 21.49 40.57
N SER A 17 -47.44 21.38 39.39
CA SER A 17 -48.79 20.84 39.24
C SER A 17 -48.91 20.07 37.91
N GLN A 18 -49.63 18.94 37.96
CA GLN A 18 -49.79 17.95 36.90
C GLN A 18 -51.14 18.10 36.16
N GLY A 19 -51.20 17.61 34.92
CA GLY A 19 -52.35 16.81 34.44
C GLY A 19 -52.85 17.05 33.00
N SER A 20 -52.44 16.16 32.06
CA SER A 20 -53.21 15.54 30.95
C SER A 20 -53.78 16.43 29.80
N THR A 21 -53.82 16.10 28.50
CA THR A 21 -53.77 14.84 27.72
C THR A 21 -53.24 15.06 26.27
N ASN A 22 -52.54 14.04 25.74
CA ASN A 22 -52.48 13.51 24.36
C ASN A 22 -52.68 14.41 23.12
N ALA A 23 -51.64 14.51 22.28
CA ALA A 23 -51.74 14.20 20.85
C ALA A 23 -50.33 13.92 20.26
N SER A 24 -50.19 12.71 19.73
CA SER A 24 -49.04 12.17 19.01
C SER A 24 -48.62 13.02 17.81
N ASN A 25 -47.35 13.41 17.74
CA ASN A 25 -46.68 13.65 16.46
C ASN A 25 -45.29 13.02 16.49
N VAL A 26 -45.17 11.94 15.74
CA VAL A 26 -43.94 11.19 15.47
C VAL A 26 -42.94 12.13 14.79
N PRO A 27 -41.72 12.34 15.32
CA PRO A 27 -40.67 12.96 14.54
C PRO A 27 -40.16 11.91 13.56
N THR A 28 -40.51 12.07 12.27
CA THR A 28 -39.91 11.33 11.18
C THR A 28 -38.40 11.49 11.29
N SER A 29 -37.71 10.39 11.61
CA SER A 29 -36.25 10.27 11.60
C SER A 29 -35.75 10.58 10.19
N SER A 30 -35.52 11.86 9.92
CA SER A 30 -34.71 12.28 8.80
C SER A 30 -33.30 11.85 9.15
N LYS A 31 -32.86 10.75 8.54
CA LYS A 31 -31.48 10.28 8.59
C LYS A 31 -30.59 11.49 8.27
N ILE A 32 -30.02 12.09 9.31
CA ILE A 32 -28.94 13.07 9.17
C ILE A 32 -27.89 12.35 8.34
N ARG A 33 -27.78 12.71 7.06
CA ARG A 33 -26.67 12.25 6.23
C ARG A 33 -25.43 12.71 6.97
N LYS A 34 -24.71 11.76 7.57
CA LYS A 34 -23.44 12.01 8.26
C LYS A 34 -22.58 12.81 7.29
N SER A 35 -22.42 14.11 7.56
CA SER A 35 -21.48 14.92 6.83
C SER A 35 -20.13 14.23 7.00
N LEU A 36 -19.46 13.92 5.89
CA LEU A 36 -18.13 13.34 5.90
C LEU A 36 -17.23 14.38 6.56
N GLY A 37 -16.94 14.21 7.85
CA GLY A 37 -16.13 15.14 8.61
C GLY A 37 -14.76 15.29 7.95
N LYS A 38 -14.19 16.50 8.00
CA LYS A 38 -12.79 16.77 7.61
C LYS A 38 -11.91 15.61 8.12
N PHE A 39 -11.08 15.02 7.26
CA PHE A 39 -10.20 13.87 7.56
C PHE A 39 -9.18 14.22 8.65
N LYS A 40 -9.63 14.30 9.90
CA LYS A 40 -8.78 14.39 11.07
C LYS A 40 -8.36 12.96 11.32
N GLY A 41 -7.11 12.61 11.02
CA GLY A 41 -6.53 11.28 11.27
C GLY A 41 -6.52 10.83 12.75
N LEU A 42 -7.34 11.46 13.59
CA LEU A 42 -7.53 11.24 15.02
C LEU A 42 -7.84 9.78 15.33
N GLU A 43 -8.70 9.13 14.54
CA GLU A 43 -9.03 7.72 14.72
C GLU A 43 -7.85 6.80 14.43
N THR A 44 -7.11 7.06 13.34
CA THR A 44 -5.86 6.35 13.03
C THR A 44 -4.82 6.55 14.13
N PHE A 45 -4.65 7.78 14.64
CA PHE A 45 -3.73 8.06 15.74
C PHE A 45 -4.13 7.36 17.05
N LYS A 46 -5.43 7.31 17.38
CA LYS A 46 -5.94 6.55 18.53
C LYS A 46 -5.64 5.06 18.38
N LYS A 47 -5.86 4.49 17.19
CA LYS A 47 -5.54 3.09 16.89
C LYS A 47 -4.04 2.80 17.03
N ILE A 48 -3.17 3.67 16.49
CA ILE A 48 -1.70 3.55 16.64
C ILE A 48 -1.33 3.56 18.13
N ARG A 49 -1.89 4.50 18.91
CA ARG A 49 -1.60 4.58 20.35
C ARG A 49 -2.07 3.35 21.12
N ALA A 50 -3.25 2.84 20.79
CA ALA A 50 -3.79 1.60 21.36
C ALA A 50 -2.94 0.38 20.96
N TYR A 51 -2.30 0.44 19.80
CA TYR A 51 -1.39 -0.58 19.28
C TYR A 51 0.07 -0.30 19.67
N ASN A 52 0.32 0.11 20.93
CA ASN A 52 1.66 0.35 21.47
C ASN A 52 2.54 1.32 20.65
N ASN A 53 1.94 2.24 19.89
CA ASN A 53 2.62 3.10 18.91
C ASN A 53 3.37 2.34 17.80
N ALA A 54 3.02 1.07 17.57
CA ALA A 54 3.52 0.31 16.44
C ALA A 54 2.73 0.62 15.16
N LYS A 55 3.32 0.26 14.01
CA LYS A 55 2.72 0.46 12.69
C LYS A 55 1.47 -0.40 12.55
N LEU A 56 0.39 0.19 12.03
CA LEU A 56 -0.85 -0.54 11.85
C LEU A 56 -0.76 -1.46 10.62
N PRO A 57 -1.00 -2.78 10.76
CA PRO A 57 -0.97 -3.69 9.62
C PRO A 57 -2.17 -3.41 8.70
N VAL A 58 -1.92 -3.35 7.40
CA VAL A 58 -2.94 -3.18 6.36
C VAL A 58 -2.70 -4.18 5.25
N GLN A 59 -3.75 -4.94 4.90
CA GLN A 59 -3.71 -5.88 3.80
C GLN A 59 -3.96 -5.17 2.47
N ILE A 60 -3.14 -5.46 1.47
CA ILE A 60 -3.27 -4.96 0.10
C ILE A 60 -3.68 -6.11 -0.81
N ASP A 61 -4.82 -5.95 -1.47
CA ASP A 61 -5.27 -6.86 -2.51
C ASP A 61 -4.57 -6.51 -3.82
N MET A 62 -3.77 -7.45 -4.32
CA MET A 62 -3.00 -7.27 -5.57
C MET A 62 -3.88 -7.38 -6.81
N GLU A 63 -4.99 -8.11 -6.75
CA GLU A 63 -5.92 -8.32 -7.85
C GLU A 63 -6.82 -7.08 -8.02
N PHE A 64 -7.48 -6.66 -6.95
CA PHE A 64 -8.38 -5.49 -6.98
C PHE A 64 -7.65 -4.16 -6.78
N ARG A 65 -6.35 -4.19 -6.49
CA ARG A 65 -5.46 -3.03 -6.27
C ARG A 65 -5.99 -2.07 -5.19
N ARG A 66 -6.43 -2.63 -4.07
CA ARG A 66 -7.08 -1.87 -2.98
C ARG A 66 -6.66 -2.40 -1.62
N PRO A 67 -6.55 -1.52 -0.61
CA PRO A 67 -6.41 -1.96 0.77
C PRO A 67 -7.73 -2.55 1.25
N PHE A 68 -7.64 -3.57 2.11
CA PHE A 68 -8.79 -4.18 2.78
C PHE A 68 -8.45 -4.54 4.24
N GLY A 69 -9.48 -4.89 5.00
CA GLY A 69 -9.38 -5.13 6.44
C GLY A 69 -9.61 -3.89 7.30
N GLU A 70 -9.45 -4.05 8.61
CA GLU A 70 -9.91 -3.08 9.62
C GLU A 70 -9.19 -1.71 9.60
N ASN A 71 -7.97 -1.69 9.08
CA ASN A 71 -7.14 -0.48 9.01
C ASN A 71 -7.15 0.17 7.61
N ALA A 72 -7.85 -0.41 6.63
CA ALA A 72 -7.85 0.07 5.25
C ALA A 72 -8.41 1.49 5.11
N ASP A 73 -9.54 1.79 5.77
CA ASP A 73 -10.13 3.13 5.73
C ASP A 73 -9.21 4.17 6.38
N GLY A 74 -8.50 3.77 7.44
CA GLY A 74 -7.48 4.59 8.09
C GLY A 74 -6.32 4.94 7.15
N LEU A 75 -5.85 3.94 6.38
CA LEU A 75 -4.82 4.13 5.36
C LEU A 75 -5.30 5.12 4.28
N VAL A 76 -6.49 4.88 3.71
CA VAL A 76 -7.04 5.71 2.64
C VAL A 76 -7.29 7.15 3.11
N GLY A 77 -7.76 7.33 4.34
CA GLY A 77 -7.94 8.65 4.95
C GLY A 77 -6.61 9.37 5.17
N GLU A 78 -5.57 8.65 5.62
CA GLU A 78 -4.24 9.22 5.78
C GLU A 78 -3.61 9.60 4.44
N ILE A 79 -3.78 8.79 3.39
CA ILE A 79 -3.36 9.13 2.02
C ILE A 79 -4.03 10.43 1.59
N ALA A 80 -5.34 10.58 1.80
CA ALA A 80 -6.05 11.82 1.44
C ALA A 80 -5.49 13.04 2.18
N ARG A 81 -5.21 12.91 3.48
CA ARG A 81 -4.59 13.96 4.30
C ARG A 81 -3.18 14.30 3.79
N LEU A 82 -2.36 13.30 3.52
CA LEU A 82 -0.98 13.50 3.05
C LEU A 82 -0.93 14.11 1.65
N VAL A 83 -1.81 13.70 0.74
CA VAL A 83 -1.96 14.32 -0.59
C VAL A 83 -2.32 15.80 -0.43
N THR A 84 -3.25 16.15 0.46
CA THR A 84 -3.64 17.54 0.67
C THR A 84 -2.47 18.39 1.21
N LEU A 85 -1.59 17.81 2.05
CA LEU A 85 -0.51 18.55 2.73
C LEU A 85 0.83 18.55 1.99
N CYS A 86 1.10 17.52 1.18
CA CYS A 86 2.42 17.29 0.61
C CYS A 86 2.43 17.35 -0.92
N ALA A 87 1.29 17.15 -1.58
CA ALA A 87 1.23 17.25 -3.03
C ALA A 87 1.33 18.71 -3.46
N SER A 88 2.03 18.92 -4.57
CA SER A 88 2.10 20.22 -5.25
C SER A 88 0.81 20.43 -6.03
N PHE A 89 0.13 21.56 -5.83
CA PHE A 89 -1.11 21.89 -6.57
C PHE A 89 -0.90 22.87 -7.73
N ASP A 90 0.33 23.31 -7.93
CA ASP A 90 0.85 24.09 -9.06
C ASP A 90 0.99 23.28 -10.37
N VAL A 91 0.46 22.05 -10.40
CA VAL A 91 0.44 21.17 -11.57
C VAL A 91 -0.97 20.68 -11.89
N SER A 92 -1.24 20.39 -13.17
CA SER A 92 -2.58 20.01 -13.63
C SER A 92 -2.97 18.58 -13.27
N TYR A 93 -2.03 17.63 -13.34
CA TYR A 93 -2.31 16.22 -13.16
C TYR A 93 -1.38 15.58 -12.12
N TRP A 94 -1.88 14.54 -11.45
CA TRP A 94 -1.09 13.76 -10.48
C TRP A 94 0.21 13.20 -11.06
N ARG A 95 0.18 12.79 -12.32
CA ARG A 95 1.36 12.32 -13.07
C ARG A 95 2.48 13.37 -13.16
N ASP A 96 2.12 14.65 -13.12
CA ASP A 96 3.06 15.76 -13.25
C ASP A 96 3.51 16.28 -11.87
N VAL A 97 2.96 15.74 -10.77
CA VAL A 97 3.46 16.03 -9.42
C VAL A 97 4.90 15.51 -9.33
N PRO A 98 5.85 16.32 -8.84
CA PRO A 98 7.24 15.91 -8.68
C PRO A 98 7.37 14.62 -7.85
N GLU A 99 8.28 13.74 -8.26
CA GLU A 99 8.40 12.40 -7.66
C GLU A 99 8.85 12.48 -6.19
N ASP A 100 9.71 13.44 -5.83
CA ASP A 100 10.12 13.72 -4.44
C ASP A 100 8.92 13.98 -3.51
N ARG A 101 7.86 14.62 -4.03
CA ARG A 101 6.63 14.86 -3.28
C ARG A 101 5.81 13.59 -3.10
N LYS A 102 5.74 12.74 -4.13
CA LYS A 102 5.07 11.43 -4.04
C LYS A 102 5.80 10.50 -3.07
N ASP A 103 7.12 10.56 -3.09
CA ASP A 103 8.01 9.76 -2.22
C ASP A 103 7.82 10.16 -0.77
N LYS A 104 7.80 11.46 -0.47
CA LYS A 104 7.51 11.97 0.87
C LYS A 104 6.14 11.57 1.40
N ILE A 105 5.12 11.45 0.53
CA ILE A 105 3.80 10.92 0.91
C ILE A 105 3.91 9.44 1.28
N TYR A 106 4.65 8.66 0.50
CA TYR A 106 4.84 7.23 0.75
C TYR A 106 5.63 6.96 2.03
N GLU A 107 6.73 7.68 2.26
CA GLU A 107 7.54 7.59 3.49
C GLU A 107 6.69 7.86 4.75
N LYS A 108 5.96 8.98 4.77
CA LYS A 108 5.08 9.34 5.90
C LYS A 108 3.94 8.33 6.12
N LEU A 109 3.56 7.59 5.08
CA LEU A 109 2.58 6.52 5.19
C LEU A 109 3.18 5.30 5.88
N LEU A 110 4.41 4.92 5.49
CA LEU A 110 5.15 3.81 6.07
C LEU A 110 5.57 4.04 7.53
N ASP A 111 5.61 5.29 7.99
CA ASP A 111 5.81 5.60 9.42
C ASP A 111 4.63 5.12 10.29
N LYS A 112 3.43 5.03 9.71
CA LYS A 112 2.18 4.75 10.43
C LYS A 112 1.60 3.37 10.13
N PHE A 113 1.90 2.82 8.96
CA PHE A 113 1.29 1.60 8.46
C PHE A 113 2.34 0.58 8.03
N GLU A 114 2.05 -0.68 8.27
CA GLU A 114 2.79 -1.84 7.78
C GLU A 114 1.95 -2.49 6.67
N LEU A 115 2.44 -2.45 5.43
CA LEU A 115 1.71 -2.95 4.26
C LEU A 115 1.99 -4.45 4.08
N LYS A 116 0.92 -5.25 4.00
CA LYS A 116 0.99 -6.71 3.89
C LYS A 116 0.30 -7.21 2.61
N VAL A 117 0.82 -8.30 2.06
CA VAL A 117 0.20 -9.08 0.98
C VAL A 117 0.11 -10.52 1.46
N GLY A 118 -1.10 -10.98 1.78
CA GLY A 118 -1.26 -12.23 2.51
C GLY A 118 -0.64 -12.12 3.90
N ASP A 119 0.20 -13.06 4.28
CA ASP A 119 0.83 -13.05 5.62
C ASP A 119 2.16 -12.28 5.66
N GLU A 120 2.68 -11.86 4.51
CA GLU A 120 4.00 -11.24 4.39
C GLU A 120 3.92 -9.72 4.35
N VAL A 121 4.88 -9.06 5.01
CA VAL A 121 5.10 -7.61 4.90
C VAL A 121 5.78 -7.34 3.57
N CYS A 122 5.15 -6.54 2.72
CA CYS A 122 5.65 -6.28 1.39
C CYS A 122 5.67 -4.77 1.11
N ASN A 123 6.83 -4.27 0.67
CA ASN A 123 7.04 -2.88 0.25
C ASN A 123 7.58 -2.84 -1.18
N ASP A 124 7.03 -3.68 -2.05
CA ASP A 124 7.44 -3.78 -3.45
C ASP A 124 6.98 -2.56 -4.27
N ILE A 125 7.65 -2.33 -5.39
CA ILE A 125 7.38 -1.33 -6.42
C ILE A 125 5.90 -1.38 -6.84
N TYR A 126 5.29 -2.56 -6.92
CA TYR A 126 3.88 -2.71 -7.26
C TYR A 126 2.93 -2.14 -6.19
N ILE A 127 3.23 -2.32 -4.90
CA ILE A 127 2.43 -1.75 -3.81
C ILE A 127 2.54 -0.24 -3.83
N ARG A 128 3.76 0.28 -4.01
CA ARG A 128 3.99 1.72 -4.18
C ARG A 128 3.15 2.30 -5.32
N LYS A 129 3.08 1.59 -6.46
CA LYS A 129 2.20 1.98 -7.58
C LYS A 129 0.72 1.98 -7.20
N ILE A 130 0.23 0.99 -6.47
CA ILE A 130 -1.16 0.95 -5.97
C ILE A 130 -1.45 2.15 -5.06
N ILE A 131 -0.53 2.48 -4.14
CA ILE A 131 -0.66 3.64 -3.26
C ILE A 131 -0.72 4.94 -4.09
N TYR A 132 0.14 5.08 -5.11
CA TYR A 132 0.10 6.24 -6.00
C TYR A 132 -1.18 6.33 -6.85
N GLU A 133 -1.76 5.20 -7.26
CA GLU A 133 -3.06 5.19 -7.93
C GLU A 133 -4.18 5.67 -6.99
N ILE A 134 -4.15 5.28 -5.71
CA ILE A 134 -5.09 5.77 -4.69
C ILE A 134 -4.87 7.26 -4.45
N ALA A 135 -3.62 7.68 -4.27
CA ALA A 135 -3.24 9.08 -4.07
C ALA A 135 -3.67 9.95 -5.25
N GLY A 136 -3.50 9.48 -6.48
CA GLY A 136 -3.94 10.19 -7.69
C GLY A 136 -5.47 10.35 -7.78
N ARG A 137 -6.24 9.37 -7.30
CA ARG A 137 -7.70 9.52 -7.16
C ARG A 137 -8.03 10.60 -6.12
N ARG A 138 -7.38 10.57 -4.97
CA ARG A 138 -7.56 11.59 -3.91
C ARG A 138 -7.14 12.99 -4.35
N TYR A 139 -6.06 13.10 -5.11
CA TYR A 139 -5.62 14.37 -5.69
C TYR A 139 -6.72 14.98 -6.57
N ARG A 140 -7.39 14.17 -7.40
CA ARG A 140 -8.52 14.61 -8.21
C ARG A 140 -9.72 15.04 -7.36
N ASP A 141 -10.04 14.27 -6.32
CA ASP A 141 -11.13 14.59 -5.38
C ASP A 141 -10.88 15.95 -4.71
N VAL A 142 -9.66 16.16 -4.19
CA VAL A 142 -9.26 17.44 -3.57
C VAL A 142 -9.39 18.58 -4.58
N ARG A 143 -8.85 18.45 -5.80
CA ARG A 143 -9.00 19.48 -6.84
C ARG A 143 -10.46 19.80 -7.17
N CYS A 144 -11.35 18.81 -7.15
CA CYS A 144 -12.78 19.01 -7.32
C CYS A 144 -13.37 19.84 -6.16
N THR A 145 -13.02 19.52 -4.91
CA THR A 145 -13.42 20.31 -3.74
C THR A 145 -12.92 21.75 -3.81
N LEU A 146 -11.66 21.96 -4.21
CA LEU A 146 -11.09 23.28 -4.39
C LEU A 146 -11.80 24.09 -5.47
N TYR A 147 -12.20 23.44 -6.55
CA TYR A 147 -13.00 24.07 -7.60
C TYR A 147 -14.37 24.51 -7.07
N HIS A 148 -15.04 23.68 -6.26
CA HIS A 148 -16.31 24.10 -5.64
C HIS A 148 -16.15 25.24 -4.64
N HIS A 149 -15.08 25.24 -3.85
CA HIS A 149 -14.72 26.37 -2.97
C HIS A 149 -14.44 27.64 -3.78
N TYR A 150 -13.76 27.51 -4.91
CA TYR A 150 -13.54 28.62 -5.83
C TYR A 150 -14.86 29.18 -6.40
N GLN A 151 -15.80 28.30 -6.74
CA GLN A 151 -17.10 28.68 -7.30
C GLN A 151 -18.04 29.35 -6.28
N SER A 152 -17.81 29.23 -4.97
CA SER A 152 -18.69 29.88 -3.99
C SER A 152 -18.54 31.40 -3.94
N TYR A 153 -17.50 31.95 -4.56
CA TYR A 153 -17.22 33.39 -4.61
C TYR A 153 -17.51 33.96 -6.00
N ALA A 154 -17.96 35.20 -6.06
CA ALA A 154 -18.42 35.81 -7.31
C ALA A 154 -17.28 36.43 -8.12
N THR A 155 -16.38 37.15 -7.46
CA THR A 155 -15.29 37.89 -8.11
C THR A 155 -13.94 37.19 -7.98
N ASP A 156 -13.02 37.50 -8.88
CA ASP A 156 -11.68 36.90 -8.86
C ASP A 156 -10.83 37.42 -7.69
N GLU A 157 -11.05 38.67 -7.27
CA GLU A 157 -10.41 39.23 -6.08
C GLU A 157 -10.86 38.52 -4.81
N GLU A 158 -12.16 38.25 -4.66
CA GLU A 158 -12.72 37.55 -3.50
C GLU A 158 -12.21 36.11 -3.43
N ARG A 159 -12.10 35.44 -4.58
CA ARG A 159 -11.53 34.09 -4.68
C ARG A 159 -10.09 34.07 -4.18
N LEU A 160 -9.25 35.01 -4.63
CA LEU A 160 -7.84 35.07 -4.24
C LEU A 160 -7.64 35.38 -2.75
N GLN A 161 -8.52 36.18 -2.15
CA GLN A 161 -8.47 36.54 -0.73
C GLN A 161 -8.96 35.43 0.21
N ASN A 162 -9.60 34.37 -0.31
CA ASN A 162 -10.15 33.27 0.48
C ASN A 162 -9.47 31.92 0.19
N PRO A 163 -8.16 31.76 0.45
CA PRO A 163 -7.49 30.47 0.32
C PRO A 163 -8.05 29.45 1.33
N PRO A 164 -8.30 28.20 0.93
CA PRO A 164 -8.63 27.12 1.85
C PRO A 164 -7.53 26.91 2.90
N GLN A 165 -7.90 26.54 4.12
CA GLN A 165 -6.98 26.38 5.26
C GLN A 165 -5.78 25.45 5.01
N ASP A 166 -5.95 24.46 4.14
CA ASP A 166 -4.95 23.41 3.89
C ASP A 166 -4.07 23.70 2.64
N ILE A 167 -4.21 24.86 1.98
CA ILE A 167 -3.47 25.24 0.76
C ILE A 167 -2.76 26.57 0.93
N ASN A 168 -1.51 26.63 0.45
CA ASN A 168 -0.73 27.86 0.49
C ASN A 168 -1.29 28.90 -0.50
N ALA A 169 -1.20 30.19 -0.14
CA ALA A 169 -1.65 31.31 -0.96
C ALA A 169 -1.06 31.30 -2.39
N ASN A 170 0.20 30.89 -2.55
CA ASN A 170 0.84 30.82 -3.88
C ASN A 170 0.24 29.73 -4.77
N GLU A 171 0.02 28.53 -4.22
CA GLU A 171 -0.61 27.41 -4.94
C GLU A 171 -2.08 27.73 -5.24
N TRP A 172 -2.76 28.40 -4.29
CA TRP A 172 -4.12 28.86 -4.47
C TRP A 172 -4.23 29.92 -5.58
N ALA A 173 -3.32 30.90 -5.61
CA ALA A 173 -3.27 31.90 -6.67
C ALA A 173 -3.02 31.25 -8.03
N TRP A 174 -2.10 30.29 -8.12
CA TRP A 174 -1.87 29.53 -9.35
C TRP A 174 -3.14 28.79 -9.80
N LEU A 175 -3.81 28.09 -8.89
CA LEU A 175 -5.06 27.39 -9.19
C LEU A 175 -6.15 28.36 -9.65
N ALA A 176 -6.38 29.42 -8.90
CA ALA A 176 -7.40 30.43 -9.14
C ALA A 176 -7.22 31.13 -10.50
N MET A 177 -5.96 31.38 -10.87
CA MET A 177 -5.58 32.07 -12.11
C MET A 177 -5.27 31.12 -13.28
N SER A 178 -5.29 29.80 -13.06
CA SER A 178 -4.92 28.84 -14.10
C SER A 178 -5.83 28.96 -15.33
N GLU A 179 -5.22 28.96 -16.51
CA GLU A 179 -5.91 29.14 -17.80
C GLU A 179 -7.01 28.09 -18.01
N ARG A 180 -6.82 26.90 -17.45
CA ARG A 180 -7.81 25.82 -17.49
C ARG A 180 -9.07 26.13 -16.68
N ASN A 181 -8.94 26.80 -15.53
CA ASN A 181 -10.09 27.23 -14.74
C ASN A 181 -10.85 28.34 -15.45
N LYS A 182 -10.16 29.24 -16.16
CA LYS A 182 -10.79 30.24 -17.05
C LYS A 182 -11.59 29.57 -18.17
N VAL A 183 -10.98 28.61 -18.90
CA VAL A 183 -11.66 27.88 -19.99
C VAL A 183 -12.87 27.08 -19.49
N ASN A 184 -12.77 26.45 -18.31
CA ASN A 184 -13.91 25.76 -17.70
C ASN A 184 -15.03 26.72 -17.30
N ARG A 185 -14.70 27.93 -16.82
CA ARG A 185 -15.66 29.00 -16.52
C ARG A 185 -16.40 29.44 -17.78
N SER A 186 -15.68 29.76 -18.86
CA SER A 186 -16.28 30.18 -20.12
C SER A 186 -17.22 29.13 -20.71
N LYS A 187 -16.88 27.84 -20.56
CA LYS A 187 -17.76 26.73 -20.98
C LYS A 187 -19.03 26.60 -20.13
N GLN A 188 -19.02 27.02 -18.86
CA GLN A 188 -20.21 27.01 -18.01
C GLN A 188 -21.06 28.26 -18.18
N GLU A 189 -20.46 29.44 -18.30
CA GLU A 189 -21.17 30.69 -18.61
C GLU A 189 -21.95 30.53 -19.92
N THR A 190 -21.31 30.03 -20.97
CA THR A 190 -22.02 29.76 -22.24
C THR A 190 -23.17 28.75 -22.12
N VAL A 191 -23.12 27.80 -21.18
CA VAL A 191 -24.25 26.88 -20.92
C VAL A 191 -25.35 27.57 -20.11
N LYS A 192 -24.96 28.42 -19.14
CA LYS A 192 -25.89 29.19 -18.32
C LYS A 192 -26.64 30.22 -19.16
N ASP A 193 -25.93 30.98 -19.98
CA ASP A 193 -26.49 32.01 -20.88
C ASP A 193 -27.47 31.37 -21.88
N LYS A 194 -27.11 30.21 -22.46
CA LYS A 194 -28.02 29.44 -23.33
C LYS A 194 -29.27 28.94 -22.60
N LEU A 195 -29.15 28.56 -21.32
CA LEU A 195 -30.30 28.13 -20.52
C LEU A 195 -31.22 29.33 -20.20
N GLU A 196 -30.65 30.50 -19.93
CA GLU A 196 -31.38 31.73 -19.61
C GLU A 196 -32.05 32.36 -20.85
N GLU A 197 -31.39 32.30 -22.01
CA GLU A 197 -31.95 32.68 -23.32
C GLU A 197 -33.18 31.83 -23.66
N LEU A 198 -33.10 30.51 -23.48
CA LEU A 198 -34.22 29.59 -23.71
C LEU A 198 -35.33 29.71 -22.67
N ALA A 199 -35.00 30.07 -21.43
CA ALA A 199 -36.00 30.38 -20.40
C ALA A 199 -36.76 31.68 -20.71
N SER A 200 -36.10 32.67 -21.33
CA SER A 200 -36.69 33.96 -21.68
C SER A 200 -37.56 33.91 -22.94
N GLN A 201 -37.40 32.90 -23.79
CA GLN A 201 -38.26 32.65 -24.96
C GLN A 201 -39.57 31.91 -24.63
N SER A 202 -39.75 31.48 -23.38
CA SER A 202 -40.97 30.84 -22.88
C SER A 202 -41.86 31.86 -22.17
N CYS A 203 -42.71 32.56 -22.92
CA CYS A 203 -43.82 33.33 -22.34
C CYS A 203 -45.03 32.41 -22.03
N ASP A 204 -45.56 32.58 -20.82
CA ASP A 204 -46.86 32.15 -20.28
C ASP A 204 -47.05 30.67 -19.87
N SER A 205 -46.72 30.35 -18.61
CA SER A 205 -47.65 29.71 -17.63
C SER A 205 -46.95 29.46 -16.27
N PRO A 206 -47.67 29.50 -15.12
CA PRO A 206 -47.07 29.34 -13.80
C PRO A 206 -46.62 27.90 -13.54
N VAL A 207 -45.35 27.74 -13.18
CA VAL A 207 -44.74 26.64 -12.41
C VAL A 207 -45.32 25.25 -12.69
N ALA A 208 -44.85 24.60 -13.76
CA ALA A 208 -44.83 23.13 -13.84
C ALA A 208 -43.75 22.69 -14.83
N SER A 209 -42.73 21.99 -14.33
CA SER A 209 -41.71 21.22 -15.07
C SER A 209 -41.19 21.83 -16.37
N ILE A 210 -39.97 22.39 -16.35
CA ILE A 210 -39.15 22.55 -17.55
C ILE A 210 -39.16 21.20 -18.30
N PRO A 211 -39.72 21.12 -19.52
CA PRO A 211 -39.87 19.86 -20.23
C PRO A 211 -38.51 19.19 -20.43
N GLU A 212 -38.45 17.88 -20.21
CA GLU A 212 -37.24 17.04 -20.33
C GLU A 212 -36.53 17.18 -21.70
N GLU A 213 -37.29 17.60 -22.69
CA GLU A 213 -36.88 17.93 -24.06
C GLU A 213 -35.99 19.19 -24.12
N VAL A 214 -36.31 20.23 -23.34
CA VAL A 214 -35.56 21.50 -23.27
C VAL A 214 -34.21 21.31 -22.58
N LEU A 215 -34.16 20.53 -21.49
CA LEU A 215 -32.90 20.22 -20.80
C LEU A 215 -31.98 19.30 -21.64
N SER A 216 -32.57 18.39 -22.43
CA SER A 216 -31.82 17.50 -23.31
C SER A 216 -31.21 18.23 -24.51
N SER A 217 -31.83 19.32 -24.99
CA SER A 217 -31.27 20.15 -26.07
C SER A 217 -30.09 21.01 -25.60
N VAL A 218 -30.16 21.54 -24.37
CA VAL A 218 -29.12 22.42 -23.79
C VAL A 218 -27.90 21.65 -23.30
N VAL A 219 -28.10 20.50 -22.64
CA VAL A 219 -27.02 19.71 -22.01
C VAL A 219 -26.51 18.59 -22.92
N GLY A 220 -27.24 18.32 -24.01
CA GLY A 220 -27.05 17.15 -24.87
C GLY A 220 -27.61 15.89 -24.21
N GLN A 221 -28.23 15.02 -25.00
CA GLN A 221 -28.79 13.77 -24.50
C GLN A 221 -27.65 12.81 -24.10
N ARG A 222 -27.44 12.66 -22.78
CA ARG A 222 -26.51 11.65 -22.27
C ARG A 222 -27.12 10.27 -22.46
N PHE A 223 -26.55 9.48 -23.37
CA PHE A 223 -26.92 8.08 -23.57
C PHE A 223 -26.94 7.32 -22.22
N GLY A 224 -28.10 6.78 -21.85
CA GLY A 224 -28.27 5.89 -20.69
C GLY A 224 -28.68 6.53 -19.36
N HIS A 225 -29.06 7.82 -19.32
CA HIS A 225 -29.59 8.45 -18.11
C HIS A 225 -31.06 8.85 -18.28
N ILE A 226 -31.96 8.28 -17.47
CA ILE A 226 -33.38 8.66 -17.39
C ILE A 226 -33.62 9.26 -15.99
N ARG A 227 -34.13 10.48 -15.94
CA ARG A 227 -34.32 11.21 -14.69
C ARG A 227 -35.33 10.48 -13.79
N GLY A 228 -34.97 10.25 -12.53
CA GLY A 228 -35.85 9.59 -11.54
C GLY A 228 -35.78 8.06 -11.47
N ARG A 229 -35.02 7.37 -12.35
CA ARG A 229 -34.89 5.90 -12.33
C ARG A 229 -33.49 5.37 -12.02
N GLY A 230 -32.61 6.20 -11.48
CA GLY A 230 -31.21 5.84 -11.26
C GLY A 230 -30.47 5.60 -12.58
N CYS A 231 -29.24 5.11 -12.52
CA CYS A 231 -28.54 4.67 -13.72
C CYS A 231 -29.25 3.41 -14.21
N GLY A 232 -29.98 3.50 -15.34
CA GLY A 232 -30.43 2.30 -16.05
C GLY A 232 -29.24 1.39 -16.36
N PRO A 233 -29.47 0.11 -16.68
CA PRO A 233 -28.39 -0.82 -17.01
C PRO A 233 -27.43 -0.14 -17.97
N ARG A 234 -26.18 0.03 -17.51
CA ARG A 234 -25.14 0.69 -18.30
C ARG A 234 -25.10 -0.06 -19.64
N PRO A 235 -25.30 0.62 -20.79
CA PRO A 235 -24.97 -0.02 -22.05
C PRO A 235 -23.51 -0.50 -21.93
N PRO A 236 -23.17 -1.70 -22.44
CA PRO A 236 -21.80 -2.15 -22.44
C PRO A 236 -20.96 -1.01 -23.01
N SER A 237 -19.94 -0.60 -22.24
CA SER A 237 -19.01 0.45 -22.62
C SER A 237 -18.70 0.32 -24.11
N LYS A 238 -18.70 1.43 -24.87
CA LYS A 238 -18.31 1.43 -26.29
C LYS A 238 -16.93 0.82 -26.56
N SER A 239 -16.17 0.46 -25.52
CA SER A 239 -15.09 -0.51 -25.58
C SER A 239 -15.59 -1.98 -25.62
N VAL A 240 -16.60 -2.28 -26.43
CA VAL A 240 -16.74 -3.67 -26.89
C VAL A 240 -15.60 -3.83 -27.89
N ALA A 241 -14.50 -4.39 -27.41
CA ALA A 241 -13.40 -4.83 -28.27
C ALA A 241 -14.05 -5.60 -29.43
N THR A 242 -13.81 -5.16 -30.67
CA THR A 242 -14.32 -5.85 -31.84
C THR A 242 -13.91 -7.33 -31.77
N ALA A 243 -14.68 -8.24 -32.35
CA ALA A 243 -14.33 -9.67 -32.35
C ALA A 243 -12.88 -9.91 -32.82
N ALA A 244 -12.38 -9.07 -33.74
CA ALA A 244 -10.99 -9.01 -34.20
C ALA A 244 -9.97 -8.59 -33.11
N THR A 245 -10.33 -7.64 -32.24
CA THR A 245 -9.50 -7.24 -31.10
C THR A 245 -9.45 -8.34 -30.04
N ILE A 246 -10.58 -9.02 -29.79
CA ILE A 246 -10.66 -10.14 -28.84
C ILE A 246 -9.82 -11.32 -29.34
N THR A 247 -9.93 -11.69 -30.63
CA THR A 247 -9.08 -12.74 -31.23
C THR A 247 -7.61 -12.35 -31.25
N GLY A 248 -7.27 -11.09 -31.53
CA GLY A 248 -5.90 -10.61 -31.45
C GLY A 248 -5.31 -10.69 -30.04
N LEU A 249 -6.10 -10.36 -29.01
CA LEU A 249 -5.70 -10.54 -27.60
C LEU A 249 -5.57 -12.02 -27.23
N GLN A 250 -6.48 -12.88 -27.69
CA GLN A 250 -6.40 -14.33 -27.45
C GLN A 250 -5.16 -14.95 -28.10
N SER A 251 -4.79 -14.53 -29.31
CA SER A 251 -3.55 -14.96 -29.96
C SER A 251 -2.32 -14.52 -29.14
N GLN A 252 -2.30 -13.28 -28.65
CA GLN A 252 -1.20 -12.80 -27.80
C GLN A 252 -1.10 -13.51 -26.45
N VAL A 253 -2.24 -13.93 -25.88
CA VAL A 253 -2.26 -14.74 -24.65
C VAL A 253 -1.65 -16.11 -24.94
N LYS A 254 -2.04 -16.76 -26.03
CA LYS A 254 -1.48 -18.06 -26.44
C LYS A 254 0.04 -17.99 -26.71
N ASP A 255 0.50 -16.96 -27.43
CA ASP A 255 1.94 -16.74 -27.69
C ASP A 255 2.74 -16.46 -26.40
N LYS A 256 2.09 -15.90 -25.37
CA LYS A 256 2.71 -15.71 -24.05
C LYS A 256 2.74 -17.00 -23.25
N GLU A 257 1.67 -17.78 -23.29
CA GLU A 257 1.62 -19.11 -22.67
C GLU A 257 2.69 -20.03 -23.24
N GLU A 258 2.86 -20.07 -24.56
CA GLU A 258 3.91 -20.85 -25.22
C GLU A 258 5.31 -20.41 -24.79
N ARG A 259 5.55 -19.09 -24.64
CA ARG A 259 6.82 -18.57 -24.11
C ARG A 259 7.03 -18.88 -22.64
N MET A 260 5.98 -18.92 -21.82
CA MET A 260 6.08 -19.35 -20.43
C MET A 260 6.48 -20.82 -20.33
N ILE A 261 5.86 -21.69 -21.14
CA ILE A 261 6.20 -23.12 -21.19
C ILE A 261 7.66 -23.31 -21.60
N GLN A 262 8.14 -22.60 -22.62
CA GLN A 262 9.55 -22.65 -23.02
C GLN A 262 10.49 -22.17 -21.92
N MET A 263 10.11 -21.11 -21.20
CA MET A 263 10.90 -20.60 -20.07
C MET A 263 10.96 -21.60 -18.92
N GLU A 264 9.84 -22.24 -18.59
CA GLU A 264 9.80 -23.30 -17.57
C GLU A 264 10.70 -24.48 -17.94
N GLU A 265 10.74 -24.88 -19.22
CA GLU A 265 11.65 -25.92 -19.70
C GLU A 265 13.13 -25.52 -19.55
N ILE A 266 13.46 -24.26 -19.84
CA ILE A 266 14.83 -23.73 -19.65
C ILE A 266 15.21 -23.74 -18.17
N ILE A 267 14.31 -23.31 -17.28
CA ILE A 267 14.53 -23.33 -15.82
C ILE A 267 14.70 -24.77 -15.32
N SER A 268 13.93 -25.73 -15.85
CA SER A 268 14.08 -27.15 -15.51
C SER A 268 15.48 -27.67 -15.88
N LYS A 269 15.94 -27.38 -17.11
CA LYS A 269 17.29 -27.77 -17.56
C LYS A 269 18.39 -27.15 -16.70
N GLN A 270 18.24 -25.87 -16.32
CA GLN A 270 19.19 -25.21 -15.44
C GLN A 270 19.25 -25.86 -14.05
N ARG A 271 18.12 -26.28 -13.49
CA ARG A 271 18.07 -27.00 -12.21
C ARG A 271 18.79 -28.35 -12.29
N GLU A 272 18.54 -29.12 -13.35
CA GLU A 272 19.24 -30.39 -13.57
C GLU A 272 20.76 -30.22 -13.69
N ASP A 273 21.23 -29.17 -14.35
CA ASP A 273 22.66 -28.91 -14.47
C ASP A 273 23.28 -28.47 -13.14
N LEU A 274 22.55 -27.73 -12.29
CA LEU A 274 22.97 -27.43 -10.91
C LEU A 274 23.09 -28.71 -10.08
N ASP A 275 22.13 -29.64 -10.20
CA ASP A 275 22.18 -30.93 -9.49
C ASP A 275 23.39 -31.76 -9.93
N LYS A 276 23.70 -31.81 -11.23
CA LYS A 276 24.92 -32.48 -11.75
C LYS A 276 26.21 -31.83 -11.25
N ILE A 277 26.23 -30.50 -11.10
CA ILE A 277 27.40 -29.80 -10.55
C ILE A 277 27.57 -30.15 -9.08
N GLN A 278 26.47 -30.18 -8.31
CA GLN A 278 26.50 -30.56 -6.90
C GLN A 278 26.97 -32.01 -6.71
N GLU A 279 26.45 -32.95 -7.51
CA GLU A 279 26.86 -34.35 -7.47
C GLU A 279 28.36 -34.52 -7.77
N LYS A 280 28.89 -33.78 -8.75
CA LYS A 280 30.33 -33.78 -9.03
C LYS A 280 31.15 -33.24 -7.87
N LEU A 281 30.68 -32.19 -7.21
CA LEU A 281 31.34 -31.60 -6.05
C LEU A 281 31.36 -32.61 -4.88
N ASP A 282 30.24 -33.27 -4.61
CA ASP A 282 30.13 -34.27 -3.55
C ASP A 282 31.02 -35.48 -3.83
N ARG A 283 31.07 -35.95 -5.09
CA ARG A 283 31.99 -37.01 -5.50
C ARG A 283 33.46 -36.62 -5.31
N GLN A 284 33.82 -35.38 -5.65
CA GLN A 284 35.17 -34.86 -5.40
C GLN A 284 35.48 -34.81 -3.89
N HIS A 285 34.52 -34.42 -3.06
CA HIS A 285 34.68 -34.43 -1.61
C HIS A 285 34.86 -35.85 -1.04
N GLU A 286 34.09 -36.83 -1.51
CA GLU A 286 34.23 -38.23 -1.13
C GLU A 286 35.57 -38.83 -1.57
N GLU A 287 36.01 -38.52 -2.80
CA GLU A 287 37.31 -38.95 -3.33
C GLU A 287 38.46 -38.35 -2.50
N MET A 288 38.44 -37.04 -2.22
CA MET A 288 39.44 -36.38 -1.36
C MET A 288 39.46 -36.98 0.06
N SER A 289 38.29 -37.25 0.64
CA SER A 289 38.16 -37.84 1.97
C SER A 289 38.72 -39.26 2.01
N SER A 290 38.43 -40.08 0.99
CA SER A 290 38.93 -41.44 0.87
C SER A 290 40.44 -41.48 0.71
N GLN A 291 41.01 -40.60 -0.12
CA GLN A 291 42.46 -40.47 -0.27
C GLN A 291 43.14 -40.07 1.04
N LEU A 292 42.54 -39.15 1.80
CA LEU A 292 43.07 -38.76 3.11
C LEU A 292 43.06 -39.95 4.07
N ASN A 293 41.96 -40.69 4.13
CA ASN A 293 41.83 -41.87 4.99
C ASN A 293 42.84 -42.96 4.60
N GLU A 294 43.04 -43.21 3.30
CA GLU A 294 44.05 -44.15 2.80
C GLU A 294 45.48 -43.71 3.18
N MET A 295 45.79 -42.42 3.03
CA MET A 295 47.09 -41.87 3.43
C MET A 295 47.33 -41.99 4.93
N VAL A 296 46.30 -41.74 5.74
CA VAL A 296 46.36 -41.90 7.21
C VAL A 296 46.57 -43.36 7.58
N ASN A 297 45.80 -44.28 6.99
CA ASN A 297 45.93 -45.71 7.24
C ASN A 297 47.30 -46.24 6.81
N LYS A 298 47.83 -45.79 5.66
CA LYS A 298 49.17 -46.15 5.21
C LYS A 298 50.24 -45.66 6.19
N LYS A 299 50.20 -44.38 6.60
CA LYS A 299 51.14 -43.84 7.61
C LYS A 299 51.04 -44.58 8.94
N PHE A 300 49.84 -44.96 9.34
CA PHE A 300 49.62 -45.75 10.54
C PHE A 300 50.20 -47.16 10.42
N MET A 301 50.02 -47.82 9.28
CA MET A 301 50.62 -49.13 9.00
C MET A 301 52.14 -49.07 8.93
N ASP A 302 52.72 -48.06 8.28
CA ASP A 302 54.18 -47.83 8.27
C ASP A 302 54.72 -47.62 9.70
N MET A 303 54.00 -46.86 10.54
CA MET A 303 54.36 -46.66 11.95
C MET A 303 54.29 -47.96 12.76
N ILE A 304 53.29 -48.81 12.53
CA ILE A 304 53.19 -50.13 13.17
C ILE A 304 54.35 -51.03 12.73
N TRP A 305 54.66 -51.06 11.43
CA TRP A 305 55.77 -51.84 10.90
C TRP A 305 57.11 -51.42 11.50
N ASP A 306 57.37 -50.11 11.63
CA ASP A 306 58.58 -49.59 12.28
C ASP A 306 58.67 -49.97 13.77
N LEU A 307 57.52 -49.97 14.48
CA LEU A 307 57.43 -50.41 15.88
C LEU A 307 57.67 -51.92 16.03
N ASP A 308 57.12 -52.74 15.14
CA ASP A 308 57.23 -54.20 15.20
C ASP A 308 58.66 -54.65 14.82
N ILE A 309 59.27 -54.01 13.82
CA ILE A 309 60.70 -54.16 13.50
C ILE A 309 61.56 -53.72 14.69
N GLY A 310 61.22 -52.60 15.34
CA GLY A 310 61.89 -52.11 16.53
C GLY A 310 61.83 -53.11 17.70
N LEU A 311 60.66 -53.71 17.95
CA LEU A 311 60.44 -54.75 18.96
C LEU A 311 61.19 -56.04 18.64
N ASP A 312 61.22 -56.46 17.37
CA ASP A 312 61.89 -57.69 16.96
C ASP A 312 63.43 -57.55 17.00
N VAL A 313 63.95 -56.36 16.68
CA VAL A 313 65.37 -56.00 16.88
C VAL A 313 65.70 -55.89 18.37
N TYR A 314 64.82 -55.30 19.20
CA TYR A 314 65.02 -55.25 20.65
C TYR A 314 65.01 -56.65 21.28
N SER A 315 64.07 -57.51 20.87
CA SER A 315 63.97 -58.91 21.28
C SER A 315 65.20 -59.73 20.89
N LYS A 316 65.68 -59.58 19.64
CA LYS A 316 66.92 -60.21 19.17
C LYS A 316 68.12 -59.68 19.95
N ASN A 317 68.25 -58.37 20.17
CA ASN A 317 69.35 -57.80 20.96
C ASN A 317 69.31 -58.22 22.44
N LEU A 318 68.13 -58.38 23.03
CA LEU A 318 67.97 -58.93 24.38
C LEU A 318 68.37 -60.42 24.43
N SER A 319 68.01 -61.19 23.40
CA SER A 319 68.42 -62.59 23.24
C SER A 319 69.93 -62.75 23.02
N TYR A 320 70.54 -61.88 22.20
CA TYR A 320 71.99 -61.83 22.01
C TYR A 320 72.71 -61.37 23.27
N GLY A 321 72.19 -60.38 24.01
CA GLY A 321 72.73 -59.94 25.31
C GLY A 321 72.65 -61.02 26.39
N ILE A 322 71.54 -61.75 26.49
CA ILE A 322 71.38 -62.88 27.42
C ILE A 322 72.29 -64.05 27.02
N LYS A 323 72.48 -64.32 25.72
CA LYS A 323 73.45 -65.32 25.24
C LYS A 323 74.90 -64.91 25.50
N PHE A 324 75.24 -63.62 25.37
CA PHE A 324 76.58 -63.11 25.69
C PHE A 324 76.91 -63.26 27.17
N VAL A 325 75.97 -62.92 28.06
CA VAL A 325 76.12 -63.13 29.51
C VAL A 325 76.25 -64.62 29.86
N ARG A 326 75.50 -65.50 29.18
CA ARG A 326 75.56 -66.95 29.41
C ARG A 326 76.89 -67.58 28.94
N ILE A 327 77.46 -67.10 27.82
CA ILE A 327 78.79 -67.55 27.35
C ILE A 327 79.89 -67.09 28.31
N THR A 328 79.84 -65.85 28.81
CA THR A 328 80.84 -65.37 29.79
C THR A 328 80.76 -66.04 31.17
N TYR A 329 79.60 -66.62 31.53
CA TYR A 329 79.44 -67.38 32.78
C TYR A 329 79.86 -68.86 32.64
N SER A 330 79.88 -69.43 31.43
CA SER A 330 80.30 -70.82 31.21
C SER A 330 81.82 -70.98 31.09
N ASP A 331 82.53 -69.97 30.59
CA ASP A 331 84.00 -70.01 30.46
C ASP A 331 84.74 -69.68 31.77
N ASN A 332 84.03 -69.37 32.85
CA ASN A 332 84.62 -69.00 34.15
C ASN A 332 84.54 -70.13 35.21
N ILE A 333 84.24 -71.37 34.82
CA ILE A 333 84.09 -72.52 35.75
C ILE A 333 85.32 -73.46 35.73
N HIS A 334 86.42 -73.11 35.05
CA HIS A 334 87.65 -73.92 35.04
C HIS A 334 88.91 -73.19 35.53
N TYR A 335 88.81 -72.51 36.68
CA TYR A 335 89.98 -72.24 37.52
C TYR A 335 89.62 -72.34 39.01
N LYS A 336 89.72 -73.57 39.54
CA LYS A 336 90.11 -73.84 40.93
C LYS A 336 90.78 -75.20 41.01
#